data_AF-A0A378VWM2-F1
#
_entry.id   AF-A0A378VWM2-F1
#
_cell.length_a   1.000
_cell.length_b   1.000
_cell.length_c   1.000
_cell.angle_alpha   90.00
_cell.angle_beta   90.00
_cell.angle_gamma   90.00
#
_symmetry.space_group_name_H-M   'P 1'
#
loop_
_entity.id
_entity.type
_entity.pdbx_description
1 polymer ?
#
loop_
_entity_poly.entity_id
_entity_poly.type
_entity_poly.pdbx_seq_one_letter_code
_entity_poly.pdbx_strand_id
1 'polypeptide(L)'
;MAICETPNTALQAIHLILRHGGQEELSWQVVYQRVMADKDVVGAGYLIDFAQTAENLPFDVLPLISLVLNKGDETLKTGMLNKLPDNAKEIYALWAICLRF
;
A
#
# COMPACT_ATOMS: atom_id res chain seq x y z
N MET A 1 -9.81 -10.87 -18.54
CA MET A 1 -10.76 -11.31 -17.50
C MET A 1 -10.38 -10.56 -16.23
N ALA A 2 -11.21 -9.60 -15.82
CA ALA A 2 -10.86 -8.57 -14.86
C ALA A 2 -10.96 -9.10 -13.42
N ILE A 3 -9.83 -9.30 -12.77
CA ILE A 3 -9.70 -9.86 -11.41
C ILE A 3 -10.14 -8.85 -10.33
N CYS A 4 -10.80 -7.74 -10.72
CA CYS A 4 -10.92 -6.52 -9.92
C CYS A 4 -12.32 -5.89 -9.90
N GLU A 5 -13.37 -6.66 -10.17
CA GLU A 5 -14.75 -6.12 -10.29
C GLU A 5 -15.60 -6.22 -9.01
N THR A 6 -15.14 -6.90 -7.94
CA THR A 6 -15.90 -7.05 -6.67
C THR A 6 -15.18 -6.45 -5.46
N PRO A 7 -15.88 -5.93 -4.43
CA PRO A 7 -15.25 -5.49 -3.18
C PRO A 7 -14.43 -6.63 -2.55
N ASN A 8 -13.25 -6.31 -1.99
CA ASN A 8 -12.18 -7.25 -1.56
C ASN A 8 -11.34 -7.91 -2.68
N THR A 9 -11.43 -7.42 -3.92
CA THR A 9 -10.62 -7.96 -5.03
C THR A 9 -9.14 -7.64 -4.94
N ALA A 10 -8.73 -6.55 -4.29
CA ALA A 10 -7.32 -6.23 -4.14
C ALA A 10 -6.56 -7.32 -3.38
N LEU A 11 -7.07 -7.74 -2.22
CA LEU A 11 -6.52 -8.85 -1.43
C LEU A 11 -6.57 -10.19 -2.18
N GLN A 12 -7.65 -10.45 -2.94
CA GLN A 12 -7.72 -11.66 -3.78
C GLN A 12 -6.70 -11.63 -4.92
N ALA A 13 -6.49 -10.48 -5.55
CA ALA A 13 -5.48 -10.29 -6.60
C ALA A 13 -4.07 -10.45 -6.03
N ILE A 14 -3.78 -9.88 -4.84
CA ILE A 14 -2.52 -10.10 -4.12
C ILE A 14 -2.31 -11.59 -3.85
N HIS A 15 -3.32 -12.29 -3.33
CA HIS A 15 -3.25 -13.72 -3.07
C HIS A 15 -2.95 -14.53 -4.35
N LEU A 16 -3.60 -14.20 -5.46
CA LEU A 16 -3.39 -14.87 -6.74
C LEU A 16 -1.99 -14.60 -7.32
N ILE A 17 -1.49 -13.38 -7.24
CA ILE A 17 -0.13 -13.01 -7.67
C ILE A 17 0.92 -13.82 -6.90
N LEU A 18 0.80 -13.85 -5.56
CA LEU A 18 1.71 -14.61 -4.70
C LEU A 18 1.63 -16.11 -4.97
N ARG A 19 0.42 -16.65 -5.19
CA ARG A 19 0.18 -18.08 -5.42
C ARG A 19 0.70 -18.57 -6.78
N HIS A 20 0.65 -17.72 -7.80
CA HIS A 20 1.02 -18.09 -9.18
C HIS A 20 2.44 -17.70 -9.57
N GLY A 21 3.24 -17.15 -8.64
CA GLY A 21 4.65 -16.82 -8.87
C GLY A 21 4.89 -15.67 -9.85
N GLY A 22 3.84 -14.92 -10.23
CA GLY A 22 3.88 -13.90 -11.26
C GLY A 22 4.30 -12.55 -10.72
N GLN A 23 5.61 -12.30 -10.62
CA GLN A 23 6.19 -10.99 -10.29
C GLN A 23 6.24 -10.03 -11.50
N GLU A 24 5.29 -10.11 -12.43
CA GLU A 24 5.27 -9.14 -13.53
C GLU A 24 4.80 -7.78 -13.01
N GLU A 25 5.57 -6.75 -13.34
CA GLU A 25 5.40 -5.34 -12.97
C GLU A 25 3.95 -4.83 -13.09
N LEU A 26 3.27 -5.24 -14.16
CA LEU A 26 1.88 -4.91 -14.47
C LEU A 26 0.89 -5.45 -13.44
N SER A 27 1.19 -6.58 -12.80
CA SER A 27 0.30 -7.20 -11.81
C SER A 27 0.20 -6.36 -10.55
N TRP A 28 1.33 -5.80 -10.09
CA TRP A 28 1.36 -4.91 -8.92
C TRP A 28 0.72 -3.56 -9.18
N GLN A 29 0.81 -3.04 -10.41
CA GLN A 29 0.09 -1.83 -10.81
C GLN A 29 -1.43 -2.03 -10.77
N VAL A 30 -1.93 -3.16 -11.27
CA VAL A 30 -3.37 -3.44 -11.23
C VAL A 30 -3.87 -3.55 -9.78
N VAL A 31 -3.10 -4.20 -8.90
CA VAL A 31 -3.41 -4.25 -7.46
C VAL A 31 -3.42 -2.85 -6.86
N TYR A 32 -2.39 -2.05 -7.11
CA TYR A 32 -2.31 -0.67 -6.63
C TYR A 32 -3.53 0.16 -7.03
N GLN A 33 -3.90 0.14 -8.32
CA GLN A 33 -5.07 0.86 -8.82
C GLN A 33 -6.35 0.42 -8.11
N ARG A 34 -6.49 -0.88 -7.85
CA ARG A 34 -7.67 -1.40 -7.16
C ARG A 34 -7.70 -1.04 -5.68
N VAL A 35 -6.58 -1.12 -4.97
CA VAL A 35 -6.44 -0.67 -3.57
C VAL A 35 -6.86 0.79 -3.45
N MET A 36 -6.40 1.64 -4.36
CA MET A 36 -6.74 3.06 -4.36
C MET A 36 -8.21 3.33 -4.70
N ALA A 37 -8.77 2.60 -5.68
CA ALA A 37 -10.18 2.72 -6.05
C ALA A 37 -11.12 2.29 -4.91
N ASP A 38 -10.81 1.18 -4.24
CA ASP A 38 -11.62 0.63 -3.15
C ASP A 38 -11.33 1.30 -1.80
N LYS A 39 -10.28 2.14 -1.71
CA LYS A 39 -9.80 2.71 -0.45
C LYS A 39 -9.48 1.62 0.59
N ASP A 40 -8.95 0.50 0.12
CA ASP A 40 -8.61 -0.67 0.93
C ASP A 40 -7.37 -0.38 1.78
N VAL A 41 -7.59 0.02 3.04
CA VAL A 41 -6.51 0.38 3.97
C VAL A 41 -5.62 -0.82 4.31
N VAL A 42 -6.17 -2.03 4.33
CA VAL A 42 -5.41 -3.25 4.63
C VAL A 42 -4.51 -3.58 3.44
N GLY A 43 -5.06 -3.55 2.22
CA GLY A 43 -4.29 -3.71 0.98
C GLY A 43 -3.20 -2.66 0.84
N ALA A 44 -3.47 -1.41 1.23
CA ALA A 44 -2.48 -0.34 1.25
C ALA A 44 -1.33 -0.63 2.22
N GLY A 45 -1.63 -1.11 3.43
CA GLY A 45 -0.61 -1.56 4.38
C GLY A 45 0.32 -2.63 3.81
N TYR A 46 -0.24 -3.62 3.10
CA TYR A 46 0.57 -4.67 2.44
C TYR A 46 1.47 -4.12 1.33
N LEU A 47 0.98 -3.21 0.48
CA LEU A 47 1.79 -2.62 -0.59
C LEU A 47 2.92 -1.74 -0.04
N ILE A 48 2.69 -1.06 1.09
CA ILE A 48 3.73 -0.30 1.78
C ILE A 48 4.80 -1.23 2.34
N ASP A 49 4.41 -2.33 2.97
CA ASP A 49 5.36 -3.34 3.46
C ASP A 49 6.18 -3.94 2.31
N PHE A 50 5.53 -4.30 1.20
CA PHE A 50 6.20 -4.81 0.00
C PHE A 50 7.23 -3.82 -0.56
N ALA A 51 6.87 -2.53 -0.58
CA ALA A 51 7.73 -1.46 -1.09
C ALA A 51 9.07 -1.32 -0.35
N GLN A 52 9.14 -1.74 0.91
CA GLN A 52 10.40 -1.73 1.66
C GLN A 52 11.40 -2.80 1.20
N THR A 53 10.88 -3.85 0.54
CA THR A 53 11.68 -5.01 0.12
C THR A 53 11.98 -5.02 -1.38
N ALA A 54 11.30 -4.18 -2.15
CA ALA A 54 11.41 -4.12 -3.61
C ALA A 54 12.44 -3.06 -4.04
N GLU A 55 13.39 -3.47 -4.88
CA GLU A 55 14.41 -2.55 -5.43
C GLU A 55 13.84 -1.62 -6.51
N ASN A 56 12.86 -2.09 -7.29
CA ASN A 56 12.13 -1.31 -8.29
C ASN A 56 10.63 -1.40 -8.02
N LEU A 57 10.03 -0.26 -7.69
CA LEU A 57 8.62 -0.16 -7.39
C LEU A 57 7.82 0.29 -8.61
N PRO A 58 6.81 -0.47 -9.05
CA PRO A 58 6.01 -0.10 -10.20
C PRO A 58 4.83 0.82 -9.86
N PHE A 59 4.79 1.36 -8.65
CA PHE A 59 3.73 2.23 -8.15
C PHE A 59 4.27 3.23 -7.11
N ASP A 60 3.52 4.30 -6.88
CA ASP A 60 3.85 5.30 -5.86
C ASP A 60 3.30 4.89 -4.49
N VAL A 61 4.17 4.90 -3.47
CA VAL A 61 3.86 4.52 -2.10
C VAL A 61 3.17 5.64 -1.32
N LEU A 62 3.39 6.91 -1.70
CA LEU A 62 2.88 8.06 -0.94
C LEU A 62 1.34 8.09 -0.83
N PRO A 63 0.57 7.82 -1.91
CA PRO A 63 -0.89 7.77 -1.83
C PRO A 63 -1.42 6.67 -0.90
N LEU A 64 -0.69 5.55 -0.79
CA LEU A 64 -1.05 4.44 0.09
C LEU A 64 -0.84 4.82 1.56
N ILE A 65 0.28 5.48 1.87
CA ILE A 65 0.57 5.96 3.22
C ILE A 65 -0.48 6.97 3.65
N SER A 66 -0.82 7.92 2.77
CA SER A 66 -1.89 8.88 3.02
C SER A 66 -3.23 8.19 3.28
N LEU A 67 -3.55 7.14 2.50
CA LEU A 67 -4.77 6.36 2.69
C LEU A 67 -4.81 5.67 4.07
N VAL A 68 -3.72 5.04 4.51
CA VAL A 68 -3.62 4.38 5.82
C VAL A 68 -3.68 5.38 6.96
N LEU A 69 -2.99 6.52 6.87
CA LEU A 69 -3.02 7.54 7.93
C LEU A 69 -4.41 8.17 8.10
N ASN A 70 -5.11 8.41 6.99
CA ASN A 70 -6.42 9.06 7.01
C ASN A 70 -7.56 8.12 7.38
N LYS A 71 -7.44 6.81 7.08
CA LYS A 71 -8.57 5.86 7.18
C LYS A 71 -8.29 4.57 7.92
N GLY A 72 -7.03 4.23 8.14
CA GLY A 72 -6.65 3.07 8.94
C GLY A 72 -7.04 3.27 10.40
N ASP A 73 -7.20 2.17 11.13
CA ASP A 73 -7.29 2.21 12.58
C ASP A 73 -5.90 2.50 13.21
N GLU A 74 -5.89 2.82 14.51
CA GLU A 74 -4.65 3.14 15.22
C GLU A 74 -3.65 1.96 15.23
N THR A 75 -4.13 0.72 15.19
CA THR A 75 -3.29 -0.47 15.15
C THR A 75 -2.52 -0.56 13.84
N LEU A 76 -3.21 -0.35 12.72
CA LEU A 76 -2.65 -0.36 11.38
C LEU A 76 -1.66 0.80 11.18
N LYS A 77 -2.02 2.01 11.64
CA LYS A 77 -1.14 3.18 11.57
C LYS A 77 0.15 2.96 12.37
N THR A 78 0.01 2.52 13.62
CA THR A 78 1.16 2.25 14.50
C THR A 78 2.03 1.14 13.94
N GLY A 79 1.42 0.06 13.44
CA GLY A 79 2.11 -1.04 12.81
C GLY A 79 2.92 -0.61 11.58
N MET A 80 2.33 0.22 10.71
CA MET A 80 3.01 0.81 9.55
C MET A 80 4.18 1.70 9.99
N LEU A 81 3.93 2.65 10.91
CA LEU A 81 4.95 3.59 11.38
C LEU A 81 6.16 2.89 12.00
N ASN A 82 5.93 1.82 12.76
CA ASN A 82 7.00 1.05 13.40
C ASN A 82 7.91 0.33 12.40
N LYS A 83 7.40 0.00 11.21
CA LYS A 83 8.13 -0.69 10.16
C LYS A 83 8.92 0.24 9.26
N LEU A 84 8.63 1.55 9.25
CA LEU A 84 9.38 2.50 8.44
C LEU A 84 10.79 2.69 9.02
N PRO A 85 11.85 2.75 8.20
CA PRO A 85 13.19 3.01 8.70
C PRO A 85 13.23 4.40 9.35
N ASP A 86 14.08 4.59 10.36
CA ASP A 86 14.03 5.79 11.22
C ASP A 86 14.26 7.10 10.44
N ASN A 87 15.09 7.06 9.39
CA ASN A 87 15.26 8.18 8.45
C ASN A 87 13.97 8.53 7.69
N ALA A 88 13.15 7.54 7.37
CA ALA A 88 11.88 7.74 6.73
C ALA A 88 10.85 8.28 7.73
N LYS A 89 10.86 7.84 9.00
CA LYS A 89 9.99 8.40 10.06
C LYS A 89 10.17 9.90 10.24
N GLU A 90 11.40 10.41 10.18
CA GLU A 90 11.68 11.86 10.23
C GLU A 90 11.11 12.59 9.01
N ILE A 91 11.26 12.03 7.82
CA ILE A 91 10.61 12.55 6.60
C ILE A 91 9.09 12.52 6.79
N TYR A 92 8.49 11.42 7.26
CA TYR A 92 7.04 11.37 7.50
C TYR A 92 6.56 12.36 8.57
N ALA A 93 7.34 12.60 9.63
CA ALA A 93 7.01 13.59 10.64
C ALA A 93 6.99 15.01 10.04
N LEU A 94 7.97 15.34 9.19
CA LEU A 94 8.00 16.60 8.44
C LEU A 94 6.80 16.70 7.46
N TRP A 95 6.46 15.62 6.77
CA TRP A 95 5.35 15.61 5.82
C TRP A 95 3.98 15.65 6.48
N ALA A 96 3.80 15.02 7.64
CA ALA A 96 2.58 15.10 8.46
C ALA A 96 2.34 16.53 8.96
N ILE A 97 3.41 17.29 9.22
CA ILE A 97 3.32 18.72 9.54
C ILE A 97 2.90 19.53 8.30
N CYS A 98 3.42 19.21 7.11
CA CYS A 98 3.09 19.89 5.87
C CYS A 98 1.69 19.58 5.31
N LEU A 99 1.10 18.41 5.62
CA LEU A 99 -0.22 17.98 5.16
C LEU A 99 -1.38 18.35 6.10
N ARG A 100 -1.19 19.32 7.02
CA ARG A 100 -2.31 19.95 7.74
C ARG A 100 -3.22 20.69 6.74
N PHE A 101 -4.24 19.97 6.26
CA PHE A 101 -5.48 20.52 5.75
C PHE A 101 -6.63 20.04 6.64
#